data_AF-A0A951ZF50-F1
#
_entry.id   AF-A0A951ZF50-F1
#
_cell.length_a   1.000
_cell.length_b   1.000
_cell.length_c   1.000
_cell.angle_alpha   90.00
_cell.angle_beta   90.00
_cell.angle_gamma   90.00
#
_symmetry.space_group_name_H-M   'P 1'
#
loop_
_entity.id
_entity.type
_entity.pdbx_description
1 polymer ?
#
loop_
_entity_poly.entity_id
_entity_poly.type
_entity_poly.pdbx_seq_one_letter_code
_entity_poly.pdbx_strand_id
1 'polypeptide(L)'
;MTRKQKLELTWVGKHERPRLEPRILIEDPALSYHAAQRVDENDRFDNLLIQGDNLLALKALEQEFAGMVKCVFIDPPYNTGSAFEHYDDGLEHSLWLSLMKERLELLRKLLTVDGSLWITIDDNEAHYLKVLVDEVFGRANYVATVIWQKKYAPKADTKFLSESHDFVLVVARDIERLSLNRLAKTERQTSR
;
A
#
# COMPACT_ATOMS: atom_id res chain seq x y z
N MET A 1 0.88 -4.73 34.07
CA MET A 1 0.39 -4.89 32.69
C MET A 1 -1.12 -5.05 32.73
N THR A 2 -1.88 -4.12 32.16
CA THR A 2 -3.35 -4.19 32.15
C THR A 2 -3.83 -5.38 31.32
N ARG A 3 -4.41 -6.38 31.99
CA ARG A 3 -5.12 -7.56 31.47
C ARG A 3 -6.44 -7.22 30.73
N LYS A 4 -6.51 -6.09 30.04
CA LYS A 4 -7.72 -5.71 29.29
C LYS A 4 -7.58 -6.18 27.86
N GLN A 5 -8.42 -7.14 27.49
CA GLN A 5 -8.59 -7.57 26.11
C GLN A 5 -8.94 -6.34 25.27
N LYS A 6 -8.13 -6.08 24.25
CA LYS A 6 -8.38 -5.00 23.28
C LYS A 6 -9.15 -5.58 22.11
N LEU A 7 -9.88 -4.72 21.40
CA LEU A 7 -10.49 -5.10 20.13
C LEU A 7 -9.39 -5.54 19.15
N GLU A 8 -9.53 -6.73 18.60
CA GLU A 8 -8.54 -7.36 17.71
C GLU A 8 -9.25 -8.21 16.65
N LEU A 9 -8.82 -8.11 15.40
CA LEU A 9 -9.17 -9.05 14.33
C LEU A 9 -8.28 -10.28 14.44
N THR A 10 -8.84 -11.48 14.44
CA THR A 10 -8.09 -12.75 14.60
C THR A 10 -8.34 -13.69 13.44
N TRP A 11 -7.32 -14.47 13.07
CA TRP A 11 -7.39 -15.52 12.05
C TRP A 11 -6.30 -16.57 12.29
N VAL A 12 -6.42 -17.73 11.65
CA VAL A 12 -5.44 -18.82 11.77
C VAL A 12 -4.11 -18.38 11.17
N GLY A 13 -3.01 -18.57 11.90
CA GLY A 13 -1.67 -18.19 11.43
C GLY A 13 -1.30 -16.71 11.64
N LYS A 14 -2.17 -15.86 12.19
CA LYS A 14 -1.90 -14.42 12.41
C LYS A 14 -0.54 -14.11 13.09
N HIS A 15 -0.15 -14.96 14.03
CA HIS A 15 1.05 -14.79 14.85
C HIS A 15 2.25 -15.62 14.34
N GLU A 16 2.06 -16.42 13.31
CA GLU A 16 3.15 -17.11 12.63
C GLU A 16 3.91 -16.08 11.81
N ARG A 17 5.22 -15.96 12.06
CA ARG A 17 6.08 -15.04 11.32
C ARG A 17 7.07 -15.87 10.51
N PRO A 18 7.11 -15.73 9.18
CA PRO A 18 8.11 -16.38 8.36
C PRO A 18 9.47 -15.83 8.73
N ARG A 19 10.45 -16.72 8.72
CA ARG A 19 11.85 -16.35 8.88
C ARG A 19 12.36 -15.83 7.55
N LEU A 20 12.27 -14.51 7.36
CA LEU A 20 12.77 -13.85 6.16
C LEU A 20 14.28 -13.61 6.27
N GLU A 21 15.04 -14.20 5.36
CA GLU A 21 16.45 -13.89 5.18
C GLU A 21 16.60 -12.68 4.24
N PRO A 22 17.35 -11.64 4.62
CA PRO A 22 17.62 -10.51 3.74
C PRO A 22 18.28 -10.99 2.45
N ARG A 23 17.76 -10.55 1.31
CA ARG A 23 18.39 -10.78 0.00
C ARG A 23 19.31 -9.61 -0.33
N ILE A 24 20.41 -9.90 -1.01
CA ILE A 24 21.27 -8.87 -1.59
C ILE A 24 20.65 -8.47 -2.92
N LEU A 25 20.46 -7.17 -3.14
CA LEU A 25 20.05 -6.64 -4.43
C LEU A 25 21.26 -6.66 -5.35
N ILE A 26 21.15 -7.36 -6.47
CA ILE A 26 22.18 -7.45 -7.50
C ILE A 26 21.65 -6.74 -8.74
N GLU A 27 22.36 -5.71 -9.20
CA GLU A 27 22.01 -5.02 -10.44
C GLU A 27 22.26 -5.93 -11.65
N ASP A 28 21.32 -5.94 -12.60
CA ASP A 28 21.53 -6.46 -13.94
C ASP A 28 21.68 -5.27 -14.92
N PRO A 29 22.92 -4.90 -15.30
CA PRO A 29 23.15 -3.75 -16.17
C PRO A 29 22.49 -3.88 -17.55
N ALA A 30 22.14 -5.10 -17.99
CA ALA A 30 21.47 -5.30 -19.28
C ALA A 30 19.98 -4.87 -19.23
N LEU A 31 19.39 -4.80 -18.04
CA LEU A 31 18.01 -4.35 -17.80
C LEU A 31 17.93 -2.89 -17.33
N SER A 32 19.06 -2.27 -17.00
CA SER A 32 19.14 -0.87 -16.60
C SER A 32 18.86 0.05 -17.80
N TYR A 33 17.91 0.96 -17.64
CA TYR A 33 17.64 2.03 -18.61
C TYR A 33 17.92 3.38 -17.97
N HIS A 34 18.99 4.04 -18.42
CA HIS A 34 19.29 5.42 -18.03
C HIS A 34 18.94 6.35 -19.19
N ALA A 35 18.39 7.52 -18.86
CA ALA A 35 18.19 8.56 -19.86
C ALA A 35 19.53 8.90 -20.53
N ALA A 36 19.53 8.99 -21.86
CA ALA A 36 20.75 9.19 -22.65
C ALA A 36 21.45 10.53 -22.39
N GLN A 37 20.73 11.52 -21.87
CA GLN A 37 21.25 12.83 -21.49
C GLN A 37 20.61 13.26 -20.18
N ARG A 38 21.41 13.94 -19.34
CA ARG A 38 20.88 14.76 -18.25
C ARG A 38 20.31 16.03 -18.88
N VAL A 39 19.02 16.27 -18.67
CA VAL A 39 18.32 17.48 -19.10
C VAL A 39 18.60 18.61 -18.10
N ASP A 40 18.73 18.27 -16.81
CA ASP A 40 19.01 19.21 -15.73
C ASP A 40 20.07 18.67 -14.74
N GLU A 41 20.74 19.56 -14.02
CA GLU A 41 21.69 19.22 -12.94
C GLU A 41 21.00 18.53 -11.75
N ASN A 42 19.69 18.74 -11.59
CA ASN A 42 18.86 18.10 -10.57
C ASN A 42 18.31 16.73 -10.98
N ASP A 43 18.61 16.25 -12.20
CA ASP A 43 18.11 14.94 -12.64
C ASP A 43 18.65 13.82 -11.75
N ARG A 44 17.71 13.05 -11.19
CA ARG A 44 17.99 11.92 -10.31
C ARG A 44 18.02 10.63 -11.11
N PHE A 45 19.11 9.88 -10.99
CA PHE A 45 19.34 8.60 -11.68
C PHE A 45 19.38 7.43 -10.69
N ASP A 46 18.75 7.60 -9.53
CA ASP A 46 18.71 6.67 -8.39
C ASP A 46 17.41 5.83 -8.36
N ASN A 47 16.69 5.76 -9.49
CA ASN A 47 15.49 4.93 -9.62
C ASN A 47 15.86 3.44 -9.61
N LEU A 48 15.11 2.64 -8.85
CA LEU A 48 15.33 1.20 -8.74
C LEU A 48 14.10 0.45 -9.25
N LEU A 49 14.33 -0.55 -10.11
CA LEU A 49 13.35 -1.58 -10.45
C LEU A 49 13.84 -2.92 -9.90
N ILE A 50 13.05 -3.53 -9.03
CA ILE A 50 13.43 -4.79 -8.37
C ILE A 50 12.49 -5.89 -8.85
N GLN A 51 13.06 -6.92 -9.47
CA GLN A 51 12.32 -8.12 -9.85
C GLN A 51 12.42 -9.18 -8.74
N GLY A 52 11.27 -9.63 -8.23
CA GLY A 52 11.20 -10.71 -7.25
C GLY A 52 9.92 -10.66 -6.42
N ASP A 53 9.85 -11.55 -5.42
CA ASP A 53 8.78 -11.48 -4.42
C ASP A 53 8.94 -10.19 -3.60
N ASN A 54 7.87 -9.41 -3.52
CA ASN A 54 7.88 -8.10 -2.88
C ASN A 54 8.14 -8.15 -1.37
N LEU A 55 7.82 -9.24 -0.67
CA LEU A 55 8.12 -9.37 0.75
C LEU A 55 9.63 -9.48 0.98
N LEU A 56 10.32 -10.26 0.14
CA LEU A 56 11.78 -10.36 0.16
C LEU A 56 12.45 -9.06 -0.30
N ALA A 57 11.91 -8.40 -1.32
CA ALA A 57 12.41 -7.12 -1.79
C ALA A 57 12.29 -6.03 -0.71
N LEU A 58 11.12 -5.91 -0.07
CA LEU A 58 10.91 -4.99 1.06
C LEU A 58 11.85 -5.28 2.23
N LYS A 59 12.11 -6.57 2.50
CA LYS A 59 13.05 -6.98 3.55
C LYS A 59 14.49 -6.61 3.21
N ALA A 60 14.90 -6.70 1.95
CA ALA A 60 16.21 -6.23 1.48
C ALA A 60 16.33 -4.71 1.62
N LEU A 61 15.31 -3.96 1.19
CA LEU A 61 15.27 -2.50 1.27
C LEU A 61 15.34 -1.96 2.71
N GLU A 62 14.86 -2.73 3.70
CA GLU A 62 14.89 -2.33 5.11
C GLU A 62 16.30 -1.97 5.62
N GLN A 63 17.36 -2.58 5.06
CA GLN A 63 18.74 -2.33 5.51
C GLN A 63 19.22 -0.91 5.19
N GLU A 64 18.79 -0.35 4.06
CA GLU A 64 19.29 0.92 3.54
C GLU A 64 18.23 2.04 3.59
N PHE A 65 16.96 1.70 3.37
CA PHE A 65 15.87 2.68 3.17
C PHE A 65 14.90 2.80 4.36
N ALA A 66 15.21 2.20 5.51
CA ALA A 66 14.38 2.34 6.70
C ALA A 66 14.23 3.82 7.10
N GLY A 67 12.98 4.27 7.22
CA GLY A 67 12.65 5.65 7.57
C GLY A 67 12.95 6.68 6.49
N MET A 68 13.19 6.28 5.24
CA MET A 68 13.58 7.18 4.13
C MET A 68 12.52 7.32 3.04
N VAL A 69 11.50 6.44 3.00
CA VAL A 69 10.46 6.46 1.98
C VAL A 69 9.38 7.48 2.35
N LYS A 70 9.18 8.50 1.52
CA LYS A 70 8.19 9.56 1.78
C LYS A 70 6.75 9.12 1.50
N CYS A 71 6.55 8.37 0.43
CA CYS A 71 5.23 7.95 -0.02
C CYS A 71 5.32 6.52 -0.53
N VAL A 72 4.37 5.69 -0.11
CA VAL A 72 4.16 4.36 -0.66
C VAL A 72 2.77 4.32 -1.27
N PHE A 73 2.67 3.80 -2.49
CA PHE A 73 1.42 3.47 -3.15
C PHE A 73 1.45 2.00 -3.54
N ILE A 74 0.40 1.25 -3.20
CA ILE A 74 0.27 -0.16 -3.57
C ILE A 74 -1.12 -0.46 -4.10
N ASP A 75 -1.16 -1.41 -5.03
CA ASP A 75 -2.37 -1.99 -5.63
C ASP A 75 -2.33 -3.51 -5.45
N PRO A 76 -2.66 -4.01 -4.25
CA PRO A 76 -2.64 -5.44 -3.96
C PRO A 76 -3.74 -6.19 -4.73
N PRO A 77 -3.68 -7.53 -4.84
CA PRO A 77 -4.80 -8.33 -5.33
C PRO A 77 -6.07 -8.06 -4.51
N TYR A 78 -7.20 -7.84 -5.19
CA TYR A 78 -8.47 -7.51 -4.54
C TYR A 78 -9.22 -8.72 -4.01
N ASN A 79 -8.76 -9.93 -4.36
CA ASN A 79 -9.33 -11.20 -3.96
C ASN A 79 -10.75 -11.41 -4.50
N THR A 80 -10.97 -11.08 -5.78
CA THR A 80 -12.31 -11.07 -6.41
C THR A 80 -12.80 -12.45 -6.85
N GLY A 81 -11.93 -13.46 -6.80
CA GLY A 81 -12.11 -14.78 -7.40
C GLY A 81 -11.79 -14.84 -8.90
N SER A 82 -11.24 -13.76 -9.47
CA SER A 82 -10.93 -13.71 -10.91
C SER A 82 -9.66 -14.49 -11.25
N ALA A 83 -9.62 -15.04 -12.46
CA ALA A 83 -8.42 -15.71 -12.95
C ALA A 83 -7.45 -14.67 -13.55
N PHE A 84 -6.28 -14.49 -12.93
CA PHE A 84 -5.17 -13.71 -13.48
C PHE A 84 -3.96 -14.60 -13.76
N GLU A 85 -3.11 -14.20 -14.70
CA GLU A 85 -1.93 -14.98 -15.08
C GLU A 85 -0.78 -14.91 -14.07
N HIS A 86 -0.70 -13.83 -13.30
CA HIS A 86 0.50 -13.48 -12.53
C HIS A 86 0.35 -13.60 -11.01
N TYR A 87 -0.87 -13.77 -10.50
CA TYR A 87 -1.15 -13.95 -9.08
C TYR A 87 -2.48 -14.65 -8.87
N ASP A 88 -2.64 -15.27 -7.70
CA ASP A 88 -3.89 -15.87 -7.25
C ASP A 88 -4.79 -14.78 -6.64
N ASP A 89 -5.97 -14.59 -7.23
CA ASP A 89 -6.97 -13.62 -6.81
C ASP A 89 -8.22 -14.33 -6.25
N GLY A 90 -8.05 -15.48 -5.59
CA GLY A 90 -9.12 -16.22 -4.92
C GLY A 90 -8.65 -16.90 -3.64
N LEU A 91 -7.73 -16.26 -2.92
CA LEU A 91 -7.18 -16.76 -1.67
C LEU A 91 -8.22 -16.75 -0.55
N GLU A 92 -8.11 -17.70 0.38
CA GLU A 92 -8.88 -17.62 1.61
C GLU A 92 -8.46 -16.36 2.40
N HIS A 93 -9.45 -15.65 2.97
CA HIS A 93 -9.25 -14.34 3.60
C HIS A 93 -8.12 -14.31 4.66
N SER A 94 -7.98 -15.37 5.47
CA SER A 94 -6.92 -15.48 6.47
C SER A 94 -5.53 -15.54 5.84
N LEU A 95 -5.40 -16.22 4.70
CA LEU A 95 -4.15 -16.25 3.93
C LEU A 95 -3.86 -14.87 3.31
N TRP A 96 -4.86 -14.23 2.70
CA TRP A 96 -4.70 -12.88 2.14
C TRP A 96 -4.26 -11.86 3.22
N LEU A 97 -4.90 -11.89 4.39
CA LEU A 97 -4.53 -11.05 5.53
C LEU A 97 -3.12 -11.33 6.05
N SER A 98 -2.69 -12.60 6.04
CA SER A 98 -1.32 -12.97 6.43
C SER A 98 -0.30 -12.39 5.46
N LEU A 99 -0.55 -12.50 4.16
CA LEU A 99 0.29 -11.90 3.12
C LEU A 99 0.39 -10.38 3.27
N MET A 100 -0.74 -9.70 3.50
CA MET A 100 -0.76 -8.24 3.62
C MET A 100 -0.11 -7.74 4.91
N LYS A 101 -0.33 -8.43 6.04
CA LYS A 101 0.18 -8.02 7.35
C LYS A 101 1.70 -7.84 7.33
N GLU A 102 2.43 -8.79 6.77
CA GLU A 102 3.89 -8.76 6.74
C GLU A 102 4.44 -7.63 5.88
N ARG A 103 3.79 -7.39 4.73
CA ARG A 103 4.14 -6.30 3.81
C ARG A 103 3.87 -4.95 4.46
N LEU A 104 2.72 -4.77 5.10
CA LEU A 104 2.37 -3.55 5.83
C LEU A 104 3.36 -3.27 6.98
N GLU A 105 3.77 -4.29 7.73
CA GLU A 105 4.77 -4.15 8.80
C GLU A 105 6.12 -3.64 8.26
N LEU A 106 6.58 -4.14 7.10
CA LEU A 106 7.81 -3.67 6.46
C LEU A 106 7.66 -2.27 5.87
N LEU A 107 6.58 -2.01 5.13
CA LEU A 107 6.29 -0.70 4.54
C LEU A 107 6.26 0.40 5.61
N ARG A 108 5.67 0.11 6.77
CA ARG A 108 5.68 1.05 7.90
C ARG A 108 7.09 1.39 8.40
N LYS A 109 8.05 0.45 8.33
CA LYS A 109 9.44 0.71 8.73
C LYS A 109 10.19 1.54 7.70
N LEU A 110 9.88 1.35 6.41
CA LEU A 110 10.49 2.12 5.33
C LEU A 110 10.03 3.58 5.33
N LEU A 111 8.79 3.85 5.76
CA LEU A 111 8.23 5.19 5.75
C LEU A 111 8.95 6.17 6.70
N THR A 112 9.22 7.38 6.20
CA THR A 112 9.59 8.55 7.02
C THR A 112 8.48 8.88 8.03
N VAL A 113 8.81 9.56 9.13
CA VAL A 113 7.81 9.95 10.16
C VAL A 113 6.69 10.83 9.61
N ASP A 114 6.98 11.62 8.59
CA ASP A 114 6.04 12.51 7.90
C ASP A 114 5.45 11.89 6.62
N GLY A 115 5.70 10.60 6.39
CA GLY A 115 5.29 9.87 5.19
C GLY A 115 3.90 9.24 5.26
N SER A 116 3.43 8.75 4.12
CA SER A 116 2.09 8.16 3.96
C SER A 116 2.08 6.89 3.10
N LEU A 117 1.15 5.99 3.42
CA LEU A 117 0.80 4.82 2.61
C LEU A 117 -0.60 5.01 2.00
N TRP A 118 -0.71 4.65 0.73
CA TRP A 118 -1.91 4.71 -0.09
C TRP A 118 -2.16 3.32 -0.67
N ILE A 119 -3.36 2.78 -0.45
CA ILE A 119 -3.71 1.41 -0.87
C ILE A 119 -5.00 1.44 -1.65
N THR A 120 -4.97 1.03 -2.91
CA THR A 120 -6.19 0.77 -3.69
C THR A 120 -6.78 -0.59 -3.32
N ILE A 121 -8.11 -0.65 -3.20
CA ILE A 121 -8.83 -1.89 -2.85
C ILE A 121 -10.31 -1.77 -3.23
N ASP A 122 -10.98 -2.89 -3.51
CA ASP A 122 -12.44 -2.94 -3.65
C ASP A 122 -13.14 -3.42 -2.36
N ASP A 123 -14.45 -3.62 -2.43
CA ASP A 123 -15.28 -4.02 -1.29
C ASP A 123 -14.94 -5.38 -0.68
N ASN A 124 -14.27 -6.29 -1.41
CA ASN A 124 -14.03 -7.67 -0.97
C ASN A 124 -13.15 -7.70 0.29
N GLU A 125 -12.05 -6.93 0.28
CA GLU A 125 -11.07 -6.92 1.38
C GLU A 125 -10.94 -5.57 2.09
N ALA A 126 -11.55 -4.48 1.58
CA ALA A 126 -11.41 -3.12 2.12
C ALA A 126 -11.58 -3.05 3.64
N HIS A 127 -12.61 -3.70 4.16
CA HIS A 127 -12.99 -3.62 5.56
C HIS A 127 -11.97 -4.35 6.47
N TYR A 128 -11.54 -5.55 6.08
CA TYR A 128 -10.54 -6.31 6.83
C TYR A 128 -9.16 -5.67 6.71
N LEU A 129 -8.78 -5.22 5.51
CA LEU A 129 -7.56 -4.47 5.27
C LEU A 129 -7.52 -3.20 6.14
N LYS A 130 -8.62 -2.45 6.25
CA LYS A 130 -8.69 -1.26 7.10
C LYS A 130 -8.42 -1.58 8.56
N VAL A 131 -8.99 -2.66 9.08
CA VAL A 131 -8.76 -3.09 10.48
C VAL A 131 -7.31 -3.53 10.67
N LEU A 132 -6.72 -4.21 9.68
CA LEU A 132 -5.31 -4.58 9.70
C LEU A 132 -4.38 -3.36 9.65
N VAL A 133 -4.69 -2.37 8.81
CA VAL A 133 -3.97 -1.10 8.75
C VAL A 133 -4.03 -0.37 10.09
N ASP A 134 -5.18 -0.36 10.76
CA ASP A 134 -5.33 0.21 12.11
C ASP A 134 -4.43 -0.49 13.13
N GLU A 135 -4.28 -1.81 13.03
CA GLU A 135 -3.40 -2.59 13.89
C GLU A 135 -1.92 -2.24 13.65
N VAL A 136 -1.50 -2.19 12.39
CA VAL A 136 -0.08 -1.97 12.03
C VAL A 136 0.34 -0.51 12.21
N PHE A 137 -0.46 0.45 11.74
CA PHE A 137 -0.13 1.87 11.76
C PHE A 137 -0.64 2.59 13.01
N GLY A 138 -1.61 2.02 13.70
CA GLY A 138 -2.35 2.67 14.78
C GLY A 138 -3.55 3.44 14.23
N ARG A 139 -4.74 3.15 14.75
CA ARG A 139 -6.01 3.75 14.31
C ARG A 139 -6.01 5.27 14.23
N ALA A 140 -5.32 5.95 15.15
CA ALA A 140 -5.24 7.41 15.16
C ALA A 140 -4.52 7.99 13.92
N ASN A 141 -3.70 7.19 13.24
CA ASN A 141 -2.93 7.61 12.08
C ASN A 141 -3.69 7.49 10.76
N TYR A 142 -4.95 7.04 10.79
CA TYR A 142 -5.78 6.96 9.59
C TYR A 142 -6.16 8.36 9.09
N VAL A 143 -5.89 8.64 7.81
CA VAL A 143 -6.10 9.96 7.24
C VAL A 143 -7.49 10.06 6.64
N ALA A 144 -7.79 9.22 5.65
CA ALA A 144 -9.06 9.25 4.93
C ALA A 144 -9.23 7.99 4.06
N THR A 145 -10.47 7.76 3.63
CA THR A 145 -10.77 6.91 2.47
C THR A 145 -11.11 7.83 1.29
N VAL A 146 -10.37 7.73 0.20
CA VAL A 146 -10.74 8.37 -1.07
C VAL A 146 -11.61 7.41 -1.87
N ILE A 147 -12.71 7.90 -2.43
CA ILE A 147 -13.58 7.13 -3.31
C ILE A 147 -13.12 7.33 -4.75
N TRP A 148 -12.64 6.25 -5.37
CA TRP A 148 -12.22 6.26 -6.76
C TRP A 148 -13.37 5.81 -7.66
N GLN A 149 -13.97 6.72 -8.41
CA GLN A 149 -15.03 6.36 -9.36
C GLN A 149 -14.43 5.64 -10.58
N LYS A 150 -14.62 4.32 -10.66
CA LYS A 150 -14.16 3.48 -11.78
C LYS A 150 -15.14 3.42 -12.95
N LYS A 151 -16.42 3.77 -12.74
CA LYS A 151 -17.48 3.72 -13.77
C LYS A 151 -18.40 4.93 -13.73
N TYR A 152 -18.79 5.42 -14.90
CA TYR A 152 -19.71 6.56 -15.06
C TYR A 152 -21.16 6.15 -15.30
N ALA A 153 -21.38 5.00 -15.92
CA ALA A 153 -22.71 4.47 -16.20
C ALA A 153 -23.08 3.33 -15.23
N PRO A 154 -24.31 3.29 -14.72
CA PRO A 154 -24.82 2.13 -13.99
C PRO A 154 -24.76 0.88 -14.87
N LYS A 155 -24.39 -0.26 -14.26
CA LYS A 155 -24.44 -1.56 -14.93
C LYS A 155 -25.86 -2.10 -14.80
N ALA A 156 -26.62 -2.10 -15.90
CA ALA A 156 -28.04 -2.47 -15.89
C ALA A 156 -28.29 -3.98 -15.63
N ASP A 157 -27.25 -4.80 -15.72
CA ASP A 157 -27.26 -6.26 -15.51
C ASP A 157 -26.87 -6.66 -14.07
N THR A 158 -26.72 -5.70 -13.14
CA THR A 158 -26.39 -6.05 -11.74
C THR A 158 -27.57 -6.70 -11.02
N LYS A 159 -27.30 -7.78 -10.29
CA LYS A 159 -28.31 -8.48 -9.48
C LYS A 159 -28.85 -7.63 -8.32
N PHE A 160 -28.01 -6.78 -7.72
CA PHE A 160 -28.36 -5.97 -6.55
C PHE A 160 -28.08 -4.49 -6.78
N LEU A 161 -26.83 -4.07 -6.59
CA LEU A 161 -26.39 -2.69 -6.77
C LEU A 161 -25.27 -2.63 -7.81
N SER A 162 -25.25 -1.55 -8.59
CA SER A 162 -24.16 -1.27 -9.52
C SER A 162 -23.00 -0.62 -8.77
N GLU A 163 -21.95 -1.41 -8.52
CA GLU A 163 -20.69 -0.92 -7.98
C GLU A 163 -19.95 -0.06 -9.03
N SER A 164 -19.76 1.21 -8.69
CA SER A 164 -19.15 2.22 -9.56
C SER A 164 -17.85 2.81 -9.03
N HIS A 165 -17.40 2.36 -7.85
CA HIS A 165 -16.20 2.87 -7.21
C HIS A 165 -15.33 1.77 -6.60
N ASP A 166 -14.08 2.14 -6.32
CA ASP A 166 -13.15 1.46 -5.45
C ASP A 166 -12.73 2.43 -4.33
N PHE A 167 -11.94 1.95 -3.38
CA PHE A 167 -11.41 2.72 -2.27
C PHE A 167 -9.91 2.94 -2.44
N VAL A 168 -9.45 4.11 -1.99
CA VAL A 168 -8.04 4.34 -1.69
C VAL A 168 -7.92 4.65 -0.21
N LEU A 169 -7.38 3.70 0.56
CA LEU A 169 -7.12 3.87 1.98
C LEU A 169 -5.84 4.69 2.16
N VAL A 170 -5.91 5.78 2.92
CA VAL A 170 -4.77 6.66 3.18
C VAL A 170 -4.45 6.64 4.66
N VAL A 171 -3.20 6.29 4.98
CA VAL A 171 -2.70 6.22 6.36
C VAL A 171 -1.34 6.91 6.48
N ALA A 172 -1.16 7.66 7.56
CA ALA A 172 0.10 8.34 7.86
C ALA A 172 1.02 7.43 8.67
N ARG A 173 2.32 7.68 8.60
CA ARG A 173 3.27 7.08 9.55
C ARG A 173 3.07 7.62 10.96
N ASP A 174 2.86 8.93 11.05
CA ASP A 174 2.48 9.72 12.22
C ASP A 174 1.62 10.89 11.71
N ILE A 175 0.33 10.92 12.08
CA ILE A 175 -0.61 11.90 11.54
C ILE A 175 -0.30 13.34 11.96
N GLU A 176 0.31 13.53 13.13
CA GLU A 176 0.69 14.85 13.63
C GLU A 176 1.87 15.44 12.86
N ARG A 177 2.65 14.59 12.17
CA ARG A 177 3.81 14.98 11.37
C ARG A 177 3.57 14.86 9.88
N LEU A 178 2.43 14.34 9.45
CA LEU A 178 2.12 14.11 8.06
C LEU A 178 2.29 15.40 7.24
N SER A 179 3.06 15.31 6.15
CA SER A 179 3.23 16.41 5.21
C SER A 179 2.93 15.94 3.79
N LEU A 180 1.84 16.46 3.22
CA LEU A 180 1.40 16.18 1.85
C LEU A 180 1.63 17.42 0.97
N ASN A 181 2.08 17.18 -0.26
CA ASN A 181 2.19 18.23 -1.28
C ASN A 181 0.79 18.77 -1.61
N ARG A 182 0.65 20.10 -1.61
CA ARG A 182 -0.60 20.77 -1.94
C ARG A 182 -0.59 21.18 -3.41
N LEU A 183 -1.70 20.94 -4.10
CA LEU A 183 -1.91 21.53 -5.42
C LEU A 183 -2.24 23.02 -5.25
N ALA A 184 -1.81 23.83 -6.22
CA ALA A 184 -2.23 25.22 -6.30
C ALA A 184 -3.76 25.28 -6.44
N LYS A 185 -4.40 26.22 -5.74
CA LYS A 185 -5.84 26.44 -5.90
C LYS A 185 -6.10 26.98 -7.30
N THR A 186 -7.09 26.43 -7.98
CA THR A 186 -7.52 26.95 -9.27
C THR A 186 -8.35 28.22 -9.08
N GLU A 187 -8.41 29.09 -10.09
CA GLU A 187 -9.22 30.32 -10.05
C GLU A 187 -10.68 30.03 -9.70
N ARG A 188 -11.22 28.93 -10.24
CA ARG A 188 -12.58 28.42 -9.96
C ARG A 188 -12.83 28.09 -8.48
N GLN A 189 -11.79 27.68 -7.74
CA GLN A 189 -11.87 27.39 -6.30
C GLN A 189 -11.79 28.66 -5.45
N THR A 190 -11.23 29.75 -6.00
CA THR A 190 -11.08 31.04 -5.31
C THR A 190 -12.18 32.04 -5.64
N SER A 191 -12.88 31.87 -6.77
CA SER A 191 -14.07 32.65 -7.12
C SER A 191 -15.27 32.15 -6.33
N ARG A 192 -15.52 32.75 -5.17
CA ARG A 192 -16.78 32.65 -4.44
C ARG A 192 -17.73 33.77 -4.86
#